data_AF-A0A2J6I262-F1
#
_entry.id   AF-A0A2J6I262-F1
#
_cell.length_a   1.000
_cell.length_b   1.000
_cell.length_c   1.000
_cell.angle_alpha   90.00
_cell.angle_beta   90.00
_cell.angle_gamma   90.00
#
_symmetry.space_group_name_H-M   'P 1'
#
loop_
_entity.id
_entity.type
_entity.pdbx_description
1 polymer ?
#
loop_
_entity_poly.entity_id
_entity_poly.type
_entity_poly.pdbx_seq_one_letter_code
_entity_poly.pdbx_strand_id
1 'polypeptide(L)'
;DPDDPWAYIGYWGDHQIIYLQKLLELSDSYHPGMLDELLRNEIFAYANVPYRIKSYKDIVSNPQDTIYFDHELNNHINNLVKLIGADGRLLLQNGADAYQVNLTEKILVTLLVKLSNFIPEAGIWLNTQRPEWNDANNALVGNGTSMVTVYYLRRFLKFWNDKFKNTSFKTVEISEEVNELFDIIFSLFAKNTGILKNGFSEVELRYFTDNLGEAGAAYRNKIYKNSFTGIKKTIQTSELIKFTQLTLEYIDQSIRVNKRKDGLYHAYNLISLNDNSVKIRHLYEMLEGQVAVLSAGILTSEESLELLNTLKESALFREDQYSYLLYPDRQLKRFSEKNNIPVHRVKESQLLSKLIANKNNSIISKDQSGNYHFNGTFRNAKVLNIALSALETKKYGRLVKKEKSKILSIYEEMFDHQSFTGRSGTFYGYEGLGSIYWHMVSKLLLATQECFFNAAENNADPMIIEKLKDHYYEIKAGIGIYKSPELYGAFPTDPYSHTPGNAGVKQPGMTGQVKEDIISRMLELGVQVINGAIVFNTSLINPNEILSQQAEFEYFTMEGKPSKILMHKNQLAYTFCQTPVVYTFTDHEEIVIFYRNRKNEKITGHTINKKTSNLIFKRSGEVLRIEVSIKH
;
A
#
# COMPACT_ATOMS: atom_id res chain seq x y z
N ASP A 1 -24.52 -9.43 -6.49
CA ASP A 1 -25.96 -9.69 -6.57
C ASP A 1 -26.43 -9.12 -7.90
N PRO A 2 -26.94 -9.93 -8.85
CA PRO A 2 -27.36 -9.44 -10.16
C PRO A 2 -28.55 -8.47 -10.09
N ASP A 3 -29.31 -8.46 -9.00
CA ASP A 3 -30.50 -7.63 -8.82
C ASP A 3 -30.20 -6.30 -8.10
N ASP A 4 -28.97 -6.13 -7.56
CA ASP A 4 -28.53 -4.90 -6.90
C ASP A 4 -27.65 -4.05 -7.84
N PRO A 5 -28.14 -2.90 -8.33
CA PRO A 5 -27.35 -2.02 -9.22
C PRO A 5 -26.13 -1.39 -8.53
N TRP A 6 -25.99 -1.52 -7.21
CA TRP A 6 -24.83 -1.05 -6.44
C TRP A 6 -23.85 -2.18 -6.08
N ALA A 7 -24.15 -3.42 -6.44
CA ALA A 7 -23.25 -4.55 -6.25
C ALA A 7 -22.31 -4.71 -7.46
N TYR A 8 -21.10 -4.16 -7.34
CA TYR A 8 -20.05 -4.31 -8.35
C TYR A 8 -18.81 -5.00 -7.79
N ILE A 9 -18.01 -5.62 -8.65
CA ILE A 9 -16.73 -6.28 -8.32
C ILE A 9 -15.54 -5.35 -8.60
N GLY A 10 -14.31 -5.78 -8.33
CA GLY A 10 -13.12 -5.04 -8.73
C GLY A 10 -11.82 -5.62 -8.18
N TYR A 11 -10.72 -4.90 -8.39
CA TYR A 11 -9.39 -5.24 -7.91
C TYR A 11 -8.85 -4.12 -7.03
N TRP A 12 -8.38 -4.45 -5.84
CA TRP A 12 -7.74 -3.47 -4.95
C TRP A 12 -6.35 -3.12 -5.46
N GLY A 13 -5.99 -1.83 -5.44
CA GLY A 13 -4.77 -1.32 -6.08
C GLY A 13 -3.48 -1.84 -5.45
N ASP A 14 -3.48 -2.01 -4.13
CA ASP A 14 -2.31 -2.35 -3.29
C ASP A 14 -2.01 -3.85 -3.22
N HIS A 15 -2.99 -4.72 -3.52
CA HIS A 15 -2.94 -6.19 -3.35
C HIS A 15 -1.79 -6.93 -4.06
N GLN A 16 -0.99 -6.26 -4.90
CA GLN A 16 0.05 -6.90 -5.69
C GLN A 16 1.45 -6.56 -5.19
N ILE A 17 1.85 -5.30 -5.28
CA ILE A 17 3.27 -4.92 -5.25
C ILE A 17 3.91 -5.18 -3.90
N ILE A 18 3.46 -4.49 -2.84
CA ILE A 18 4.19 -4.54 -1.56
C ILE A 18 4.11 -5.92 -0.90
N TYR A 19 2.96 -6.59 -0.94
CA TYR A 19 2.79 -7.89 -0.31
C TYR A 19 3.64 -8.97 -0.97
N LEU A 20 3.66 -9.00 -2.31
CA LEU A 20 4.54 -9.89 -3.06
C LEU A 20 6.02 -9.53 -2.80
N GLN A 21 6.35 -8.24 -2.82
CA GLN A 21 7.73 -7.78 -2.62
C GLN A 21 8.32 -8.24 -1.29
N LYS A 22 7.56 -8.15 -0.18
CA LYS A 22 8.05 -8.63 1.12
C LYS A 22 8.33 -10.14 1.10
N LEU A 23 7.50 -10.94 0.41
CA LEU A 23 7.75 -12.39 0.28
C LEU A 23 8.97 -12.70 -0.58
N LEU A 24 9.21 -11.91 -1.63
CA LEU A 24 10.38 -12.06 -2.51
C LEU A 24 11.67 -11.70 -1.79
N GLU A 25 11.69 -10.60 -1.03
CA GLU A 25 12.84 -10.20 -0.20
C GLU A 25 13.18 -11.26 0.85
N LEU A 26 12.16 -11.80 1.52
CA LEU A 26 12.34 -12.90 2.46
C LEU A 26 12.86 -14.15 1.76
N SER A 27 12.30 -14.51 0.60
CA SER A 27 12.76 -15.67 -0.17
C SER A 27 14.22 -15.53 -0.60
N ASP A 28 14.63 -14.37 -1.11
CA ASP A 28 16.03 -14.13 -1.51
C ASP A 28 16.99 -14.17 -0.32
N SER A 29 16.54 -13.67 0.84
CA SER A 29 17.30 -13.68 2.09
C SER A 29 17.47 -15.09 2.66
N TYR A 30 16.40 -15.89 2.71
CA TYR A 30 16.41 -17.24 3.30
C TYR A 30 16.92 -18.32 2.33
N HIS A 31 16.69 -18.12 1.02
CA HIS A 31 16.99 -19.09 -0.03
C HIS A 31 17.76 -18.45 -1.20
N PRO A 32 19.01 -17.96 -0.98
CA PRO A 32 19.78 -17.34 -2.04
C PRO A 32 19.94 -18.28 -3.25
N GLY A 33 19.65 -17.76 -4.44
CA GLY A 33 19.67 -18.53 -5.69
C GLY A 33 18.32 -19.11 -6.11
N MET A 34 17.36 -19.28 -5.19
CA MET A 34 16.04 -19.87 -5.52
C MET A 34 15.28 -19.01 -6.53
N LEU A 35 15.26 -17.70 -6.36
CA LEU A 35 14.61 -16.81 -7.31
C LEU A 35 15.27 -16.87 -8.71
N ASP A 36 16.59 -17.06 -8.79
CA ASP A 36 17.30 -17.15 -10.07
C ASP A 36 16.88 -18.38 -10.89
N GLU A 37 16.55 -19.48 -10.20
CA GLU A 37 15.95 -20.67 -10.81
C GLU A 37 14.52 -20.38 -11.29
N LEU A 38 13.68 -19.80 -10.44
CA LEU A 38 12.28 -19.51 -10.76
C LEU A 38 12.10 -18.50 -11.89
N LEU A 39 13.07 -17.61 -12.09
CA LEU A 39 13.06 -16.60 -13.17
C LEU A 39 12.99 -17.20 -14.58
N ARG A 40 13.43 -18.45 -14.78
CA ARG A 40 13.39 -19.12 -16.09
C ARG A 40 12.49 -20.35 -16.15
N ASN A 41 12.17 -20.96 -15.01
CA ASN A 41 11.36 -22.18 -14.99
C ASN A 41 9.88 -21.87 -15.23
N GLU A 42 9.30 -22.45 -16.28
CA GLU A 42 7.89 -22.29 -16.64
C GLU A 42 6.97 -23.15 -15.77
N ILE A 43 6.78 -22.73 -14.51
CA ILE A 43 5.97 -23.47 -13.52
C ILE A 43 4.82 -22.63 -12.94
N PHE A 44 4.68 -21.37 -13.37
CA PHE A 44 3.64 -20.47 -12.88
C PHE A 44 2.48 -20.40 -13.86
N ALA A 45 1.25 -20.27 -13.35
CA ALA A 45 0.04 -20.13 -14.16
C ALA A 45 -0.63 -18.76 -13.98
N TYR A 46 -1.68 -18.49 -14.75
CA TYR A 46 -2.57 -17.34 -14.57
C TYR A 46 -3.93 -17.77 -14.06
N ALA A 47 -4.43 -17.09 -13.02
CA ALA A 47 -5.82 -17.24 -12.59
C ALA A 47 -6.76 -16.62 -13.63
N ASN A 48 -7.80 -17.35 -14.02
CA ASN A 48 -8.84 -16.92 -14.93
C ASN A 48 -10.02 -16.36 -14.14
N VAL A 49 -9.88 -15.12 -13.65
CA VAL A 49 -10.96 -14.44 -12.93
C VAL A 49 -11.94 -13.87 -13.96
N PRO A 50 -13.27 -14.12 -13.85
CA PRO A 50 -14.26 -13.70 -14.85
C PRO A 50 -14.61 -12.21 -14.77
N TYR A 51 -13.60 -11.36 -14.63
CA TYR A 51 -13.73 -9.90 -14.60
C TYR A 51 -13.17 -9.33 -15.90
N ARG A 52 -13.91 -8.38 -16.48
CA ARG A 52 -13.54 -7.71 -17.73
C ARG A 52 -13.34 -6.23 -17.46
N ILE A 53 -12.09 -5.81 -17.54
CA ILE A 53 -11.74 -4.38 -17.49
C ILE A 53 -12.08 -3.79 -18.86
N LYS A 54 -12.88 -2.72 -18.88
CA LYS A 54 -13.40 -2.06 -20.09
C LYS A 54 -12.29 -1.46 -20.95
N SER A 55 -12.68 -0.94 -22.11
CA SER A 55 -11.77 -0.20 -22.99
C SER A 55 -11.19 1.03 -22.28
N TYR A 56 -10.01 1.48 -22.69
CA TYR A 56 -9.41 2.69 -22.11
C TYR A 56 -10.33 3.91 -22.25
N LYS A 57 -10.93 4.08 -23.43
CA LYS A 57 -11.91 5.13 -23.70
C LYS A 57 -13.09 5.13 -22.71
N ASP A 58 -13.63 3.96 -22.39
CA ASP A 58 -14.74 3.86 -21.43
C ASP A 58 -14.27 4.24 -20.03
N ILE A 59 -13.08 3.80 -19.62
CA ILE A 59 -12.48 4.16 -18.33
C ILE A 59 -12.25 5.67 -18.22
N VAL A 60 -11.70 6.31 -19.25
CA VAL A 60 -11.54 7.78 -19.28
C VAL A 60 -12.88 8.50 -19.20
N SER A 61 -13.91 7.96 -19.87
CA SER A 61 -15.24 8.57 -19.86
C SER A 61 -15.93 8.47 -18.49
N ASN A 62 -15.70 7.38 -17.75
CA ASN A 62 -16.25 7.16 -16.43
C ASN A 62 -15.36 6.19 -15.62
N PRO A 63 -14.38 6.70 -14.86
CA PRO A 63 -13.41 5.84 -14.19
C PRO A 63 -13.96 5.16 -12.92
N GLN A 64 -15.24 5.36 -12.61
CA GLN A 64 -15.95 4.66 -11.55
C GLN A 64 -16.71 3.41 -12.06
N ASP A 65 -16.84 3.23 -13.37
CA ASP A 65 -17.56 2.12 -14.01
C ASP A 65 -16.67 1.47 -15.10
N THR A 66 -15.75 0.64 -14.65
CA THR A 66 -14.57 0.19 -15.41
C THR A 66 -14.44 -1.32 -15.51
N ILE A 67 -15.17 -2.09 -14.71
CA ILE A 67 -15.09 -3.55 -14.68
C ILE A 67 -16.48 -4.17 -14.58
N TYR A 68 -16.79 -5.08 -15.49
CA TYR A 68 -18.01 -5.90 -15.42
C TYR A 68 -17.68 -7.38 -15.19
N PHE A 69 -18.68 -8.12 -14.71
CA PHE A 69 -18.59 -9.56 -14.48
C PHE A 69 -19.00 -10.33 -15.75
N ASP A 70 -18.13 -11.21 -16.24
CA ASP A 70 -18.38 -12.03 -17.42
C ASP A 70 -19.06 -13.35 -17.01
N HIS A 71 -20.40 -13.35 -17.10
CA HIS A 71 -21.22 -14.49 -16.70
C HIS A 71 -20.98 -15.73 -17.57
N GLU A 72 -20.73 -15.55 -18.87
CA GLU A 72 -20.45 -16.66 -19.78
C GLU A 72 -19.12 -17.33 -19.44
N LEU A 73 -18.07 -16.52 -19.22
CA LEU A 73 -16.78 -17.03 -18.78
C LEU A 73 -16.90 -17.73 -17.42
N ASN A 74 -17.64 -17.16 -16.46
CA ASN A 74 -17.85 -17.79 -15.16
C ASN A 74 -18.52 -19.17 -15.28
N ASN A 75 -19.54 -19.29 -16.13
CA ASN A 75 -20.21 -20.56 -16.39
C ASN A 75 -19.25 -21.57 -17.02
N HIS A 76 -18.43 -21.12 -17.96
CA HIS A 76 -17.39 -21.95 -18.58
C HIS A 76 -16.36 -22.45 -17.56
N ILE A 77 -15.80 -21.55 -16.72
CA ILE A 77 -14.87 -21.90 -15.64
C ILE A 77 -15.52 -22.91 -14.68
N ASN A 78 -16.76 -22.72 -14.28
CA ASN A 78 -17.45 -23.65 -13.38
C ASN A 78 -17.65 -25.04 -14.00
N ASN A 79 -17.84 -25.12 -15.32
CA ASN A 79 -17.88 -26.41 -16.02
C ASN A 79 -16.50 -27.07 -16.06
N LEU A 80 -15.43 -26.31 -16.32
CA LEU A 80 -14.06 -26.82 -16.23
C LEU A 80 -13.73 -27.32 -14.81
N VAL A 81 -14.16 -26.60 -13.77
CA VAL A 81 -13.94 -27.02 -12.38
C VAL A 81 -14.60 -28.36 -12.06
N LYS A 82 -15.76 -28.65 -12.63
CA LYS A 82 -16.43 -29.96 -12.49
C LYS A 82 -15.66 -31.09 -13.20
N LEU A 83 -14.91 -30.77 -14.26
CA LEU A 83 -14.19 -31.74 -15.08
C LEU A 83 -12.77 -32.03 -14.57
N ILE A 84 -12.01 -30.99 -14.23
CA ILE A 84 -10.57 -31.09 -13.92
C ILE A 84 -10.20 -30.54 -12.53
N GLY A 85 -11.20 -30.21 -11.70
CA GLY A 85 -10.98 -29.71 -10.35
C GLY A 85 -10.57 -28.23 -10.31
N ALA A 86 -9.88 -27.81 -9.25
CA ALA A 86 -9.60 -26.39 -9.00
C ALA A 86 -8.81 -25.70 -10.13
N ASP A 87 -7.98 -26.45 -10.86
CA ASP A 87 -7.17 -25.96 -11.99
C ASP A 87 -8.02 -25.50 -13.18
N GLY A 88 -9.30 -25.88 -13.25
CA GLY A 88 -10.26 -25.30 -14.19
C GLY A 88 -10.46 -23.78 -14.04
N ARG A 89 -9.95 -23.17 -12.96
CA ARG A 89 -9.91 -21.72 -12.74
C ARG A 89 -8.63 -21.06 -13.28
N LEU A 90 -7.74 -21.79 -13.94
CA LEU A 90 -6.56 -21.24 -14.58
C LEU A 90 -6.84 -20.92 -16.06
N LEU A 91 -6.03 -20.04 -16.64
CA LEU A 91 -6.00 -19.93 -18.10
C LEU A 91 -5.37 -21.21 -18.65
N LEU A 92 -6.07 -21.87 -19.57
CA LEU A 92 -5.66 -23.14 -20.15
C LEU A 92 -5.04 -22.94 -21.54
N GLN A 93 -4.07 -23.78 -21.86
CA GLN A 93 -3.55 -24.00 -23.20
C GLN A 93 -4.20 -25.25 -23.79
N ASN A 94 -4.63 -25.18 -25.06
CA ASN A 94 -5.26 -26.30 -25.78
C ASN A 94 -6.48 -26.95 -25.09
N GLY A 95 -7.10 -26.27 -24.12
CA GLY A 95 -8.32 -26.72 -23.44
C GLY A 95 -8.14 -27.78 -22.35
N ALA A 96 -6.91 -28.14 -21.97
CA ALA A 96 -6.65 -29.18 -20.97
C ALA A 96 -5.61 -28.78 -19.91
N ASP A 97 -4.45 -28.27 -20.34
CA ASP A 97 -3.33 -27.96 -19.43
C ASP A 97 -3.31 -26.49 -19.05
N ALA A 98 -2.83 -26.16 -17.85
CA ALA A 98 -2.63 -24.76 -17.46
C ALA A 98 -1.56 -24.10 -18.35
N TYR A 99 -1.82 -22.88 -18.80
CA TYR A 99 -0.80 -22.10 -19.49
C TYR A 99 0.31 -21.70 -18.53
N GLN A 100 1.51 -22.24 -18.74
CA GLN A 100 2.65 -22.08 -17.86
C GLN A 100 3.64 -21.03 -18.35
N VAL A 101 4.19 -20.27 -17.42
CA VAL A 101 5.14 -19.18 -17.64
C VAL A 101 6.17 -19.14 -16.51
N ASN A 102 7.29 -18.45 -16.72
CA ASN A 102 8.31 -18.27 -15.67
C ASN A 102 8.03 -17.06 -14.76
N LEU A 103 8.79 -16.94 -13.67
CA LEU A 103 8.63 -15.84 -12.72
C LEU A 103 8.94 -14.48 -13.38
N THR A 104 9.87 -14.40 -14.34
CA THR A 104 10.14 -13.13 -15.04
C THR A 104 8.88 -12.57 -15.68
N GLU A 105 8.11 -13.42 -16.37
CA GLU A 105 6.84 -13.01 -16.97
C GLU A 105 5.82 -12.58 -15.91
N LYS A 106 5.69 -13.32 -14.80
CA LYS A 106 4.77 -12.96 -13.71
C LYS A 106 5.08 -11.58 -13.12
N ILE A 107 6.36 -11.27 -12.97
CA ILE A 107 6.86 -9.98 -12.46
C ILE A 107 6.66 -8.87 -13.48
N LEU A 108 6.91 -9.14 -14.76
CA LEU A 108 6.66 -8.18 -15.82
C LEU A 108 5.17 -7.86 -15.93
N VAL A 109 4.27 -8.84 -15.91
CA VAL A 109 2.83 -8.58 -16.02
C VAL A 109 2.34 -7.72 -14.85
N THR A 110 2.76 -8.00 -13.61
CA THR A 110 2.32 -7.18 -12.47
C THR A 110 2.85 -5.73 -12.57
N LEU A 111 4.09 -5.56 -13.03
CA LEU A 111 4.71 -4.26 -13.23
C LEU A 111 4.07 -3.48 -14.39
N LEU A 112 3.95 -4.08 -15.58
CA LEU A 112 3.41 -3.45 -16.78
C LEU A 112 1.94 -3.06 -16.60
N VAL A 113 1.15 -3.84 -15.86
CA VAL A 113 -0.24 -3.50 -15.52
C VAL A 113 -0.30 -2.30 -14.56
N LYS A 114 0.64 -2.16 -13.62
CA LYS A 114 0.74 -0.94 -12.80
C LYS A 114 1.17 0.25 -13.64
N LEU A 115 2.16 0.09 -14.51
CA LEU A 115 2.65 1.15 -15.39
C LEU A 115 1.62 1.59 -16.43
N SER A 116 0.73 0.71 -16.91
CA SER A 116 -0.38 1.13 -17.78
C SER A 116 -1.38 2.08 -17.10
N ASN A 117 -1.32 2.18 -15.77
CA ASN A 117 -2.09 3.11 -14.95
C ASN A 117 -1.22 4.20 -14.30
N PHE A 118 0.07 4.26 -14.62
CA PHE A 118 0.96 5.28 -14.06
C PHE A 118 0.73 6.62 -14.75
N ILE A 119 0.44 7.64 -13.95
CA ILE A 119 0.37 9.03 -14.38
C ILE A 119 1.56 9.73 -13.72
N PRO A 120 2.57 10.16 -14.50
CA PRO A 120 3.74 10.84 -13.96
C PRO A 120 3.33 11.97 -13.02
N GLU A 121 4.09 12.16 -11.94
CA GLU A 121 3.83 13.17 -10.90
C GLU A 121 2.52 13.01 -10.11
N ALA A 122 1.56 12.19 -10.55
CA ALA A 122 0.28 12.00 -9.86
C ALA A 122 0.21 10.68 -9.07
N GLY A 123 0.74 9.58 -9.61
CA GLY A 123 0.71 8.25 -8.99
C GLY A 123 0.13 7.15 -9.89
N ILE A 124 -0.20 5.99 -9.30
CA ILE A 124 -0.94 4.92 -9.99
C ILE A 124 -2.44 5.20 -9.92
N TRP A 125 -3.11 5.25 -11.06
CA TRP A 125 -4.54 5.57 -11.15
C TRP A 125 -5.43 4.49 -10.51
N LEU A 126 -6.33 4.91 -9.61
CA LEU A 126 -7.27 4.07 -8.89
C LEU A 126 -8.58 3.88 -9.67
N ASN A 127 -8.54 3.09 -10.74
CA ASN A 127 -9.65 2.94 -11.68
C ASN A 127 -10.23 1.51 -11.74
N THR A 128 -10.01 0.69 -10.71
CA THR A 128 -10.38 -0.74 -10.70
C THR A 128 -11.55 -1.09 -9.76
N GLN A 129 -12.45 -0.13 -9.53
CA GLN A 129 -13.70 -0.30 -8.75
C GLN A 129 -13.52 -0.75 -7.29
N ARG A 130 -12.29 -0.74 -6.77
CA ARG A 130 -11.97 -1.01 -5.37
C ARG A 130 -10.86 -0.08 -4.89
N PRO A 131 -10.85 0.27 -3.59
CA PRO A 131 -9.82 1.12 -3.01
C PRO A 131 -8.48 0.37 -2.89
N GLU A 132 -7.56 0.98 -2.16
CA GLU A 132 -6.39 0.30 -1.62
C GLU A 132 -6.65 -0.09 -0.15
N TRP A 133 -5.64 0.00 0.73
CA TRP A 133 -5.72 -0.42 2.13
C TRP A 133 -6.82 0.32 2.92
N ASN A 134 -6.94 1.64 2.76
CA ASN A 134 -7.92 2.43 3.50
C ASN A 134 -9.30 2.43 2.81
N ASP A 135 -10.16 1.49 3.21
CA ASP A 135 -11.53 1.40 2.69
C ASP A 135 -12.40 2.63 3.06
N ALA A 136 -12.06 3.38 4.11
CA ALA A 136 -12.77 4.62 4.43
C ALA A 136 -12.52 5.75 3.42
N ASN A 137 -11.47 5.65 2.59
CA ASN A 137 -11.18 6.53 1.46
C ASN A 137 -11.63 5.94 0.10
N ASN A 138 -12.65 5.08 0.09
CA ASN A 138 -13.10 4.41 -1.13
C ASN A 138 -13.68 5.31 -2.23
N ALA A 139 -14.05 6.56 -1.95
CA ALA A 139 -14.51 7.48 -2.99
C ALA A 139 -13.35 8.10 -3.79
N LEU A 140 -12.09 7.83 -3.41
CA LEU A 140 -10.93 8.09 -4.26
C LEU A 140 -10.93 7.21 -5.51
N VAL A 141 -11.62 6.06 -5.51
CA VAL A 141 -11.75 5.24 -6.71
C VAL A 141 -12.45 6.03 -7.80
N GLY A 142 -11.82 6.11 -8.97
CA GLY A 142 -12.24 6.92 -10.10
C GLY A 142 -11.23 8.02 -10.39
N ASN A 143 -11.17 9.06 -9.57
CA ASN A 143 -10.30 10.22 -9.82
C ASN A 143 -9.03 10.24 -8.97
N GLY A 144 -8.86 9.31 -8.04
CA GLY A 144 -7.69 9.22 -7.19
C GLY A 144 -6.50 8.56 -7.88
N THR A 145 -5.30 8.99 -7.52
CA THR A 145 -4.04 8.33 -7.89
C THR A 145 -3.24 8.05 -6.61
N SER A 146 -2.58 6.90 -6.56
CA SER A 146 -1.83 6.43 -5.40
C SER A 146 -0.34 6.67 -5.58
N MET A 147 0.21 7.59 -4.79
CA MET A 147 1.65 7.71 -4.60
C MET A 147 2.16 6.65 -3.62
N VAL A 148 1.33 6.17 -2.69
CA VAL A 148 1.60 5.01 -1.82
C VAL A 148 2.09 3.82 -2.65
N THR A 149 1.34 3.44 -3.69
CA THR A 149 1.73 2.35 -4.58
C THR A 149 2.97 2.69 -5.40
N VAL A 150 3.20 3.95 -5.79
CA VAL A 150 4.44 4.38 -6.46
C VAL A 150 5.67 4.21 -5.57
N TYR A 151 5.58 4.56 -4.28
CA TYR A 151 6.66 4.37 -3.32
C TYR A 151 7.05 2.90 -3.19
N TYR A 152 6.06 2.01 -3.07
CA TYR A 152 6.33 0.57 -3.03
C TYR A 152 6.78 0.00 -4.39
N LEU A 153 6.32 0.58 -5.51
CA LEU A 153 6.79 0.21 -6.84
C LEU A 153 8.25 0.56 -7.04
N ARG A 154 8.72 1.66 -6.44
CA ARG A 154 10.15 2.02 -6.42
C ARG A 154 10.97 0.95 -5.72
N ARG A 155 10.57 0.48 -4.52
CA ARG A 155 11.22 -0.64 -3.80
C ARG A 155 11.26 -1.91 -4.66
N PHE A 156 10.12 -2.25 -5.28
CA PHE A 156 9.97 -3.40 -6.17
C PHE A 156 10.91 -3.33 -7.38
N LEU A 157 10.96 -2.19 -8.07
CA LEU A 157 11.83 -1.98 -9.21
C LEU A 157 13.30 -2.03 -8.85
N LYS A 158 13.70 -1.45 -7.71
CA LYS A 158 15.09 -1.49 -7.23
C LYS A 158 15.53 -2.93 -6.99
N PHE A 159 14.72 -3.70 -6.27
CA PHE A 159 14.98 -5.12 -6.00
C PHE A 159 15.17 -5.91 -7.31
N TRP A 160 14.24 -5.79 -8.26
CA TRP A 160 14.33 -6.54 -9.51
C TRP A 160 15.46 -6.06 -10.41
N ASN A 161 15.78 -4.76 -10.44
CA ASN A 161 16.94 -4.25 -11.17
C ASN A 161 18.25 -4.87 -10.66
N ASP A 162 18.42 -4.91 -9.34
CA ASP A 162 19.60 -5.54 -8.72
C ASP A 162 19.62 -7.04 -8.98
N LYS A 163 18.45 -7.70 -8.87
CA LYS A 163 18.36 -9.14 -9.13
C LYS A 163 18.77 -9.48 -10.56
N PHE A 164 18.23 -8.78 -11.56
CA PHE A 164 18.59 -8.99 -12.97
C PHE A 164 20.08 -8.73 -13.23
N LYS A 165 20.68 -7.71 -12.60
CA LYS A 165 22.13 -7.43 -12.69
C LYS A 165 23.00 -8.57 -12.17
N ASN A 166 22.52 -9.26 -11.13
CA ASN A 166 23.26 -10.33 -10.45
C ASN A 166 22.95 -11.73 -11.00
N THR A 167 21.99 -11.87 -11.92
CA THR A 167 21.70 -13.16 -12.56
C THR A 167 22.77 -13.56 -13.58
N SER A 168 22.96 -14.87 -13.75
CA SER A 168 23.96 -15.42 -14.68
C SER A 168 23.44 -15.61 -16.11
N PHE A 169 22.12 -15.76 -16.29
CA PHE A 169 21.51 -15.96 -17.59
C PHE A 169 21.49 -14.66 -18.41
N LYS A 170 21.52 -14.79 -19.74
CA LYS A 170 21.52 -13.64 -20.66
C LYS A 170 20.17 -13.38 -21.30
N THR A 171 19.35 -14.41 -21.39
CA THR A 171 18.03 -14.36 -22.02
C THR A 171 17.01 -15.11 -21.19
N VAL A 172 15.76 -14.72 -21.38
CA VAL A 172 14.57 -15.42 -20.85
C VAL A 172 13.47 -15.32 -21.88
N GLU A 173 12.57 -16.31 -21.89
CA GLU A 173 11.44 -16.36 -22.81
C GLU A 173 10.17 -15.90 -22.11
N ILE A 174 9.39 -15.05 -22.75
CA ILE A 174 8.10 -14.56 -22.25
C ILE A 174 7.06 -14.63 -23.36
N SER A 175 5.77 -14.69 -23.00
CA SER A 175 4.67 -14.68 -23.97
C SER A 175 4.78 -13.49 -24.93
N GLU A 176 4.53 -13.70 -26.23
CA GLU A 176 4.63 -12.65 -27.24
C GLU A 176 3.78 -11.42 -26.92
N GLU A 177 2.61 -11.63 -26.30
CA GLU A 177 1.67 -10.60 -25.91
C GLU A 177 2.24 -9.72 -24.79
N VAL A 178 3.01 -10.32 -23.87
CA VAL A 178 3.69 -9.59 -22.79
C VAL A 178 4.89 -8.81 -23.33
N ASN A 179 5.64 -9.41 -24.26
CA ASN A 179 6.75 -8.73 -24.93
C ASN A 179 6.28 -7.48 -25.70
N GLU A 180 5.16 -7.57 -26.42
CA GLU A 180 4.57 -6.44 -27.14
C GLU A 180 4.20 -5.28 -26.20
N LEU A 181 3.56 -5.58 -25.06
CA LEU A 181 3.25 -4.57 -24.04
C LEU A 181 4.52 -3.94 -23.45
N PHE A 182 5.53 -4.78 -23.15
CA PHE A 182 6.83 -4.34 -22.65
C PHE A 182 7.49 -3.36 -23.63
N ASP A 183 7.57 -3.71 -24.91
CA ASP A 183 8.24 -2.90 -25.94
C ASP A 183 7.57 -1.54 -26.12
N ILE A 184 6.23 -1.49 -26.08
CA ILE A 184 5.46 -0.25 -26.20
C ILE A 184 5.76 0.68 -25.02
N ILE A 185 5.65 0.18 -23.78
CA ILE A 185 5.88 0.99 -22.57
C ILE A 185 7.35 1.42 -22.51
N PHE A 186 8.29 0.51 -22.76
CA PHE A 186 9.71 0.84 -22.74
C PHE A 186 10.07 1.88 -23.79
N SER A 187 9.56 1.76 -25.01
CA SER A 187 9.76 2.73 -26.09
C SER A 187 9.20 4.11 -25.76
N LEU A 188 8.02 4.17 -25.14
CA LEU A 188 7.42 5.43 -24.69
C LEU A 188 8.35 6.15 -23.71
N PHE A 189 8.87 5.44 -22.71
CA PHE A 189 9.77 6.03 -21.72
C PHE A 189 11.12 6.43 -22.33
N ALA A 190 11.69 5.58 -23.19
CA ALA A 190 13.01 5.81 -23.79
C ALA A 190 13.02 7.03 -24.73
N LYS A 191 11.93 7.28 -25.46
CA LYS A 191 11.82 8.43 -26.38
C LYS A 191 11.65 9.77 -25.68
N ASN A 192 11.20 9.77 -24.42
CA ASN A 192 10.74 10.96 -23.72
C ASN A 192 11.57 11.31 -22.46
N THR A 193 12.79 10.78 -22.33
CA THR A 193 13.66 11.00 -21.15
C THR A 193 14.00 12.48 -20.91
N GLY A 194 13.97 13.31 -21.95
CA GLY A 194 14.19 14.76 -21.83
C GLY A 194 13.20 15.47 -20.90
N ILE A 195 11.96 14.96 -20.80
CA ILE A 195 10.89 15.56 -19.99
C ILE A 195 11.22 15.49 -18.49
N LEU A 196 11.93 14.45 -18.04
CA LEU A 196 12.30 14.25 -16.63
C LEU A 196 13.09 15.41 -16.02
N LYS A 197 13.77 16.22 -16.85
CA LYS A 197 14.55 17.38 -16.39
C LYS A 197 13.68 18.57 -16.00
N ASN A 198 12.56 18.76 -16.70
CA ASN A 198 11.72 19.95 -16.60
C ASN A 198 10.38 19.68 -15.90
N GLY A 199 10.04 18.41 -15.66
CA GLY A 199 8.71 17.99 -15.20
C GLY A 199 7.72 17.88 -16.34
N PHE A 200 6.48 17.53 -16.03
CA PHE A 200 5.44 17.26 -17.03
C PHE A 200 4.41 18.39 -17.10
N SER A 201 4.14 18.90 -18.31
CA SER A 201 2.98 19.75 -18.55
C SER A 201 1.67 18.93 -18.53
N GLU A 202 0.52 19.59 -18.32
CA GLU A 202 -0.79 18.91 -18.34
C GLU A 202 -1.06 18.14 -19.65
N VAL A 203 -0.49 18.61 -20.77
CA VAL A 203 -0.59 17.95 -22.09
C VAL A 203 0.32 16.73 -22.17
N GLU A 204 1.54 16.81 -21.64
CA GLU A 204 2.45 15.65 -21.57
C GLU A 204 1.92 14.59 -20.60
N LEU A 205 1.34 15.00 -19.47
CA LEU A 205 0.63 14.09 -18.57
C LEU A 205 -0.49 13.35 -19.31
N ARG A 206 -1.28 14.08 -20.11
CA ARG A 206 -2.33 13.47 -20.94
C ARG A 206 -1.75 12.49 -21.95
N TYR A 207 -0.70 12.88 -22.66
CA TYR A 207 -0.03 12.03 -23.65
C TYR A 207 0.47 10.71 -23.03
N PHE A 208 1.14 10.76 -21.88
CA PHE A 208 1.59 9.54 -21.19
C PHE A 208 0.42 8.68 -20.72
N THR A 209 -0.58 9.31 -20.11
CA THR A 209 -1.78 8.62 -19.59
C THR A 209 -2.52 7.88 -20.69
N ASP A 210 -2.69 8.50 -21.87
CA ASP A 210 -3.35 7.89 -23.03
C ASP A 210 -2.52 6.72 -23.59
N ASN A 211 -1.22 6.92 -23.85
CA ASN A 211 -0.38 5.88 -24.47
C ASN A 211 -0.21 4.66 -23.56
N LEU A 212 -0.03 4.87 -22.25
CA LEU A 212 0.08 3.79 -21.27
C LEU A 212 -1.24 3.02 -21.12
N GLY A 213 -2.35 3.75 -21.01
CA GLY A 213 -3.68 3.18 -20.85
C GLY A 213 -4.14 2.39 -22.08
N GLU A 214 -3.88 2.90 -23.28
CA GLU A 214 -4.19 2.20 -24.54
C GLU A 214 -3.31 0.97 -24.75
N ALA A 215 -2.01 1.03 -24.41
CA ALA A 215 -1.13 -0.14 -24.45
C ALA A 215 -1.65 -1.27 -23.55
N GLY A 216 -2.03 -0.93 -22.31
CA GLY A 216 -2.65 -1.88 -21.39
C GLY A 216 -4.01 -2.40 -21.89
N ALA A 217 -4.77 -1.59 -22.63
CA ALA A 217 -6.06 -1.97 -23.21
C ALA A 217 -5.92 -2.94 -24.37
N ALA A 218 -5.00 -2.65 -25.29
CA ALA A 218 -4.67 -3.53 -26.39
C ALA A 218 -4.25 -4.92 -25.90
N TYR A 219 -3.34 -4.98 -24.92
CA TYR A 219 -2.88 -6.24 -24.31
C TYR A 219 -4.05 -7.06 -23.74
N ARG A 220 -4.83 -6.49 -22.80
CA ARG A 220 -5.91 -7.24 -22.15
C ARG A 220 -7.00 -7.66 -23.13
N ASN A 221 -7.32 -6.84 -24.12
CA ASN A 221 -8.34 -7.17 -25.12
C ASN A 221 -7.89 -8.32 -26.03
N LYS A 222 -6.60 -8.41 -26.37
CA LYS A 222 -6.03 -9.56 -27.10
C LYS A 222 -6.23 -10.85 -26.28
N ILE A 223 -5.89 -10.82 -24.98
CA ILE A 223 -6.04 -11.96 -24.08
C ILE A 223 -7.52 -12.33 -23.85
N TYR A 224 -8.41 -11.36 -23.61
CA TYR A 224 -9.83 -11.63 -23.41
C TYR A 224 -10.48 -12.28 -24.63
N LYS A 225 -10.06 -11.90 -25.84
CA LYS A 225 -10.62 -12.41 -27.08
C LYS A 225 -10.05 -13.76 -27.49
N ASN A 226 -8.73 -13.93 -27.38
CA ASN A 226 -8.01 -15.05 -28.01
C ASN A 226 -7.25 -15.93 -27.01
N SER A 227 -7.23 -15.60 -25.72
CA SER A 227 -6.25 -16.13 -24.76
C SER A 227 -4.79 -15.89 -25.20
N PHE A 228 -3.84 -16.54 -24.55
CA PHE A 228 -2.44 -16.57 -24.99
C PHE A 228 -2.28 -17.48 -26.22
N THR A 229 -1.49 -17.05 -27.20
CA THR A 229 -1.15 -17.82 -28.41
C THR A 229 -0.29 -19.04 -28.11
N GLY A 230 0.43 -19.04 -26.98
CA GLY A 230 1.45 -20.02 -26.68
C GLY A 230 2.83 -19.73 -27.28
N ILE A 231 2.95 -18.68 -28.11
CA ILE A 231 4.22 -18.27 -28.70
C ILE A 231 5.03 -17.49 -27.67
N LYS A 232 6.30 -17.87 -27.51
CA LYS A 232 7.25 -17.18 -26.64
C LYS A 232 8.24 -16.35 -27.47
N LYS A 233 8.67 -15.23 -26.91
CA LYS A 233 9.71 -14.33 -27.42
C LYS A 233 10.85 -14.25 -26.42
N THR A 234 12.07 -14.31 -26.95
CA THR A 234 13.28 -14.14 -26.16
C THR A 234 13.54 -12.67 -25.90
N ILE A 235 13.67 -12.29 -24.63
CA ILE A 235 14.09 -10.96 -24.19
C ILE A 235 15.50 -11.02 -23.59
N GLN A 236 16.32 -9.99 -23.83
CA GLN A 236 17.65 -9.91 -23.23
C GLN A 236 17.55 -9.42 -21.78
N THR A 237 18.34 -10.02 -20.90
CA THR A 237 18.41 -9.57 -19.49
C THR A 237 18.92 -8.13 -19.39
N SER A 238 19.77 -7.70 -20.32
CA SER A 238 20.23 -6.31 -20.42
C SER A 238 19.10 -5.34 -20.77
N GLU A 239 18.06 -5.76 -21.49
CA GLU A 239 16.87 -4.94 -21.76
C GLU A 239 15.99 -4.81 -20.52
N LEU A 240 15.82 -5.89 -19.75
CA LEU A 240 15.13 -5.84 -18.45
C LEU A 240 15.82 -4.88 -17.47
N ILE A 241 17.15 -4.90 -17.42
CA ILE A 241 17.95 -3.99 -16.58
C ILE A 241 17.75 -2.54 -17.04
N LYS A 242 17.84 -2.27 -18.35
CA LYS A 242 17.63 -0.91 -18.90
C LYS A 242 16.20 -0.41 -18.64
N PHE A 243 15.20 -1.27 -18.85
CA PHE A 243 13.80 -0.93 -18.62
C PHE A 243 13.53 -0.61 -17.15
N THR A 244 13.96 -1.47 -16.23
CA THR A 244 13.77 -1.25 -14.78
C THR A 244 14.52 -0.01 -14.30
N GLN A 245 15.74 0.24 -14.77
CA GLN A 245 16.50 1.46 -14.46
C GLN A 245 15.79 2.71 -14.99
N LEU A 246 15.35 2.70 -16.25
CA LEU A 246 14.65 3.84 -16.83
C LEU A 246 13.33 4.10 -16.11
N THR A 247 12.58 3.04 -15.78
CA THR A 247 11.33 3.16 -15.01
C THR A 247 11.59 3.78 -13.63
N LEU A 248 12.68 3.40 -12.95
CA LEU A 248 13.09 4.02 -11.69
C LEU A 248 13.30 5.53 -11.85
N GLU A 249 13.86 6.01 -12.96
CA GLU A 249 14.06 7.46 -13.18
C GLU A 249 12.73 8.23 -13.22
N TYR A 250 11.70 7.69 -13.88
CA TYR A 250 10.35 8.28 -13.91
C TYR A 250 9.68 8.24 -12.53
N ILE A 251 9.81 7.11 -11.83
CA ILE A 251 9.25 6.91 -10.50
C ILE A 251 9.91 7.84 -9.49
N ASP A 252 11.24 7.90 -9.47
CA ASP A 252 12.01 8.77 -8.57
C ASP A 252 11.73 10.25 -8.84
N GLN A 253 11.55 10.66 -10.11
CA GLN A 253 11.12 12.03 -10.44
C GLN A 253 9.73 12.32 -9.86
N SER A 254 8.78 11.41 -10.03
CA SER A 254 7.42 11.56 -9.50
C SER A 254 7.42 11.63 -7.96
N ILE A 255 8.28 10.85 -7.29
CA ILE A 255 8.44 10.90 -5.84
C ILE A 255 8.99 12.26 -5.40
N ARG A 256 10.04 12.78 -6.04
CA ARG A 256 10.66 14.07 -5.69
C ARG A 256 9.67 15.23 -5.75
N VAL A 257 8.85 15.32 -6.80
CA VAL A 257 7.87 16.41 -6.95
C VAL A 257 6.64 16.24 -6.04
N ASN A 258 6.49 15.08 -5.37
CA ASN A 258 5.44 14.84 -4.38
C ASN A 258 5.90 15.10 -2.93
N LYS A 259 7.11 15.62 -2.71
CA LYS A 259 7.50 16.20 -1.41
C LYS A 259 6.72 17.51 -1.20
N ARG A 260 5.99 17.57 -0.10
CA ARG A 260 5.24 18.75 0.34
C ARG A 260 6.16 19.83 0.86
N LYS A 261 5.63 21.06 0.92
CA LYS A 261 6.35 22.22 1.49
C LYS A 261 6.70 22.06 2.97
N ASP A 262 5.92 21.29 3.72
CA ASP A 262 6.18 21.00 5.14
C ASP A 262 7.25 19.91 5.34
N GLY A 263 7.64 19.19 4.29
CA GLY A 263 8.62 18.09 4.35
C GLY A 263 7.99 16.70 4.27
N LEU A 264 6.67 16.56 4.46
CA LEU A 264 5.95 15.30 4.28
C LEU A 264 5.81 14.95 2.79
N TYR A 265 5.27 13.77 2.49
CA TYR A 265 5.00 13.30 1.13
C TYR A 265 3.51 13.09 0.87
N HIS A 266 3.05 13.39 -0.35
CA HIS A 266 1.66 13.13 -0.73
C HIS A 266 1.37 11.63 -0.82
N ALA A 267 0.30 11.16 -0.16
CA ALA A 267 -0.12 9.76 -0.22
C ALA A 267 -1.00 9.48 -1.44
N TYR A 268 -2.02 10.31 -1.62
CA TYR A 268 -3.01 10.22 -2.68
C TYR A 268 -3.20 11.59 -3.32
N ASN A 269 -3.32 11.61 -4.64
CA ASN A 269 -3.66 12.81 -5.41
C ASN A 269 -4.99 12.60 -6.14
N LEU A 270 -5.53 13.67 -6.70
CA LEU A 270 -6.70 13.66 -7.55
C LEU A 270 -6.31 14.10 -8.96
N ILE A 271 -6.92 13.47 -9.96
CA ILE A 271 -6.77 13.84 -11.36
C ILE A 271 -8.11 14.27 -11.97
N SER A 272 -8.03 15.23 -12.89
CA SER A 272 -9.12 15.55 -13.82
C SER A 272 -8.63 15.40 -15.25
N LEU A 273 -9.25 14.49 -16.00
CA LEU A 273 -8.96 14.31 -17.43
C LEU A 273 -9.90 15.21 -18.24
N ASN A 274 -9.33 16.10 -19.05
CA ASN A 274 -10.04 16.82 -20.11
C ASN A 274 -9.46 16.38 -21.46
N ASP A 275 -10.14 16.67 -22.58
CA ASP A 275 -9.79 16.21 -23.93
C ASP A 275 -8.28 16.17 -24.24
N ASN A 276 -7.53 17.22 -23.88
CA ASN A 276 -6.08 17.32 -24.14
C ASN A 276 -5.21 17.58 -22.90
N SER A 277 -5.74 17.43 -21.67
CA SER A 277 -4.98 17.75 -20.45
C SER A 277 -5.35 16.85 -19.28
N VAL A 278 -4.37 16.58 -18.43
CA VAL A 278 -4.57 15.99 -17.09
C VAL A 278 -4.12 17.00 -16.05
N LYS A 279 -5.02 17.35 -15.12
CA LYS A 279 -4.73 18.23 -13.99
C LYS A 279 -4.56 17.41 -12.73
N ILE A 280 -3.53 17.74 -11.94
CA ILE A 280 -3.28 17.12 -10.64
C ILE A 280 -3.71 18.08 -9.52
N ARG A 281 -4.44 17.56 -8.53
CA ARG A 281 -4.78 18.25 -7.29
C ARG A 281 -4.36 17.41 -6.10
N HIS A 282 -3.60 17.99 -5.20
CA HIS A 282 -3.12 17.28 -4.01
C HIS A 282 -4.15 17.25 -2.88
N LEU A 283 -4.09 16.19 -2.07
CA LEU A 283 -4.88 16.05 -0.84
C LEU A 283 -4.04 16.43 0.39
N TYR A 284 -4.73 16.52 1.53
CA TYR A 284 -4.13 16.69 2.86
C TYR A 284 -3.13 15.57 3.18
N GLU A 285 -2.25 15.82 4.14
CA GLU A 285 -1.25 14.87 4.62
C GLU A 285 -1.90 13.59 5.17
N MET A 286 -1.28 12.45 4.93
CA MET A 286 -1.76 11.16 5.42
C MET A 286 -0.59 10.30 5.88
N LEU A 287 -0.75 9.62 7.02
CA LEU A 287 0.30 8.78 7.61
C LEU A 287 0.79 7.69 6.65
N GLU A 288 -0.13 7.10 5.88
CA GLU A 288 0.17 6.02 4.93
C GLU A 288 1.21 6.41 3.86
N GLY A 289 1.19 7.66 3.39
CA GLY A 289 2.20 8.14 2.45
C GLY A 289 3.59 8.20 3.07
N GLN A 290 3.67 8.50 4.37
CA GLN A 290 4.94 8.66 5.09
C GLN A 290 5.55 7.29 5.35
N VAL A 291 4.73 6.33 5.79
CA VAL A 291 5.11 4.92 5.91
C VAL A 291 5.67 4.40 4.58
N ALA A 292 4.93 4.63 3.49
CA ALA A 292 5.30 4.10 2.19
C ALA A 292 6.60 4.71 1.63
N VAL A 293 6.81 6.03 1.76
CA VAL A 293 8.05 6.67 1.27
C VAL A 293 9.27 6.30 2.13
N LEU A 294 9.13 6.17 3.45
CA LEU A 294 10.18 5.63 4.33
C LEU A 294 10.57 4.20 3.90
N SER A 295 9.60 3.39 3.50
CA SER A 295 9.81 2.03 3.00
C SER A 295 10.28 1.94 1.55
N ALA A 296 10.35 3.05 0.79
CA ALA A 296 10.69 3.03 -0.64
C ALA A 296 12.18 2.81 -0.92
N GLY A 297 13.04 3.10 0.06
CA GLY A 297 14.51 3.02 -0.04
C GLY A 297 15.13 4.14 -0.89
N ILE A 298 14.40 5.22 -1.16
CA ILE A 298 14.86 6.38 -1.94
C ILE A 298 15.48 7.47 -1.07
N LEU A 299 15.01 7.58 0.18
CA LEU A 299 15.47 8.59 1.12
C LEU A 299 16.85 8.20 1.68
N THR A 300 17.71 9.20 1.80
CA THR A 300 18.91 9.14 2.64
C THR A 300 18.55 9.02 4.12
N SER A 301 19.52 8.67 4.96
CA SER A 301 19.31 8.59 6.41
C SER A 301 18.90 9.95 7.01
N GLU A 302 19.48 11.03 6.48
CA GLU A 302 19.16 12.42 6.81
C GLU A 302 17.71 12.76 6.44
N GLU A 303 17.28 12.44 5.21
CA GLU A 303 15.92 12.70 4.74
C GLU A 303 14.87 11.88 5.50
N SER A 304 15.18 10.62 5.84
CA SER A 304 14.31 9.80 6.68
C SER A 304 14.14 10.40 8.07
N LEU A 305 15.23 10.89 8.68
CA LEU A 305 15.17 11.55 9.98
C LEU A 305 14.40 12.88 9.90
N GLU A 306 14.65 13.70 8.87
CA GLU A 306 13.89 14.94 8.62
C GLU A 306 12.39 14.64 8.51
N LEU A 307 12.02 13.63 7.73
CA LEU A 307 10.62 13.23 7.55
C LEU A 307 9.97 12.78 8.87
N LEU A 308 10.67 12.01 9.71
CA LEU A 308 10.16 11.58 11.01
C LEU A 308 10.03 12.75 12.00
N ASN A 309 10.97 13.70 12.00
CA ASN A 309 10.85 14.94 12.78
C ASN A 309 9.64 15.75 12.34
N THR A 310 9.48 15.98 11.03
CA THR A 310 8.30 16.68 10.48
C THR A 310 7.00 15.96 10.81
N LEU A 311 6.97 14.63 10.70
CA LEU A 311 5.79 13.83 11.03
C LEU A 311 5.38 14.01 12.49
N LYS A 312 6.35 14.03 13.40
CA LYS A 312 6.14 14.29 14.82
C LYS A 312 5.57 15.69 15.10
N GLU A 313 6.00 16.69 14.33
CA GLU A 313 5.52 18.08 14.46
C GLU A 313 4.19 18.33 13.71
N SER A 314 3.71 17.37 12.91
CA SER A 314 2.54 17.54 12.05
C SER A 314 1.22 17.41 12.80
N ALA A 315 0.13 17.81 12.13
CA ALA A 315 -1.24 17.59 12.60
C ALA A 315 -1.66 16.11 12.69
N LEU A 316 -0.80 15.18 12.25
CA LEU A 316 -1.02 13.75 12.42
C LEU A 316 -0.65 13.29 13.83
N PHE A 317 0.22 14.00 14.55
CA PHE A 317 0.59 13.62 15.90
C PHE A 317 -0.54 13.96 16.88
N ARG A 318 -1.02 12.95 17.61
CA ARG A 318 -2.08 13.04 18.61
C ARG A 318 -1.48 12.90 20.00
N GLU A 319 -1.50 13.99 20.75
CA GLU A 319 -0.76 14.16 22.02
C GLU A 319 -1.23 13.24 23.16
N ASP A 320 -2.54 13.11 23.39
CA ASP A 320 -3.08 12.34 24.52
C ASP A 320 -2.68 10.86 24.49
N GLN A 321 -2.57 10.30 23.29
CA GLN A 321 -2.12 8.92 23.04
C GLN A 321 -0.66 8.84 22.57
N TYR A 322 0.01 9.98 22.39
CA TYR A 322 1.40 10.08 21.95
C TYR A 322 1.69 9.22 20.69
N SER A 323 0.82 9.31 19.69
CA SER A 323 0.82 8.45 18.49
C SER A 323 0.22 9.17 17.28
N TYR A 324 -0.01 8.49 16.16
CA TYR A 324 -0.32 9.12 14.87
C TYR A 324 -1.72 8.78 14.32
N LEU A 325 -2.40 9.81 13.84
CA LEU A 325 -3.65 9.73 13.07
C LEU A 325 -3.39 9.32 11.62
N LEU A 326 -4.38 8.75 10.95
CA LEU A 326 -4.29 8.47 9.50
C LEU A 326 -4.24 9.74 8.65
N TYR A 327 -4.96 10.77 9.09
CA TYR A 327 -5.06 12.10 8.48
C TYR A 327 -5.48 13.12 9.54
N PRO A 328 -5.31 14.43 9.30
CA PRO A 328 -5.59 15.46 10.30
C PRO A 328 -7.04 15.40 10.78
N ASP A 329 -7.20 15.51 12.10
CA ASP A 329 -8.51 15.76 12.68
C ASP A 329 -9.03 17.15 12.26
N ARG A 330 -10.34 17.29 12.09
CA ARG A 330 -10.95 18.56 11.68
C ARG A 330 -12.40 18.68 12.13
N GLN A 331 -12.81 19.91 12.38
CA GLN A 331 -14.21 20.21 12.68
C GLN A 331 -15.04 20.25 11.40
N LEU A 332 -16.04 19.36 11.33
CA LEU A 332 -17.02 19.40 10.25
C LEU A 332 -18.05 20.49 10.52
N LYS A 333 -18.52 21.14 9.44
CA LYS A 333 -19.63 22.11 9.50
C LYS A 333 -20.80 21.52 10.28
N ARG A 334 -21.37 22.30 11.19
CA ARG A 334 -22.59 21.92 11.92
C ARG A 334 -23.75 21.77 10.95
N PHE A 335 -24.80 21.05 11.37
CA PHE A 335 -25.96 20.80 10.51
C PHE A 335 -26.56 22.10 9.91
N SER A 336 -26.69 23.14 10.74
CA SER A 336 -27.20 24.45 10.35
C SER A 336 -26.30 25.24 9.38
N GLU A 337 -25.03 24.86 9.24
CA GLU A 337 -24.02 25.58 8.45
C GLU A 337 -23.83 24.96 7.05
N LYS A 338 -24.12 23.66 6.88
CA LYS A 338 -23.77 22.88 5.68
C LYS A 338 -24.44 23.37 4.39
N ASN A 339 -25.70 23.77 4.45
CA ASN A 339 -26.53 24.01 3.26
C ASN A 339 -27.02 25.47 3.22
N ASN A 340 -26.12 26.45 3.14
CA ASN A 340 -26.49 27.87 3.05
C ASN A 340 -25.97 28.47 1.74
N ILE A 341 -26.87 28.74 0.80
CA ILE A 341 -26.53 29.36 -0.48
C ILE A 341 -26.32 30.87 -0.27
N PRO A 342 -25.16 31.44 -0.63
CA PRO A 342 -24.95 32.88 -0.54
C PRO A 342 -25.98 33.65 -1.36
N VAL A 343 -26.56 34.71 -0.78
CA VAL A 343 -27.64 35.50 -1.38
C VAL A 343 -27.28 36.01 -2.78
N HIS A 344 -26.02 36.42 -2.99
CA HIS A 344 -25.57 36.91 -4.29
C HIS A 344 -25.64 35.82 -5.38
N ARG A 345 -25.26 34.56 -5.07
CA ARG A 345 -25.34 33.43 -6.01
C ARG A 345 -26.78 33.11 -6.42
N VAL A 346 -27.74 33.26 -5.50
CA VAL A 346 -29.18 33.10 -5.81
C VAL A 346 -29.66 34.18 -6.76
N LYS A 347 -29.31 35.46 -6.48
CA LYS A 347 -29.71 36.62 -7.31
C LYS A 347 -29.09 36.58 -8.71
N GLU A 348 -27.90 36.01 -8.83
CA GLU A 348 -27.21 35.80 -10.11
C GLU A 348 -27.86 34.72 -11.00
N SER A 349 -28.73 33.86 -10.47
CA SER A 349 -29.47 32.85 -11.23
C SER A 349 -30.92 33.28 -11.43
N GLN A 350 -31.30 33.43 -12.71
CA GLN A 350 -32.68 33.73 -13.08
C GLN A 350 -33.61 32.56 -12.71
N LEU A 351 -33.15 31.32 -12.84
CA LEU A 351 -33.91 30.13 -12.48
C LEU A 351 -34.15 30.04 -10.97
N LEU A 352 -33.10 30.14 -10.14
CA LEU A 352 -33.25 30.06 -8.68
C LEU A 352 -34.14 31.19 -8.15
N SER A 353 -33.94 32.42 -8.62
CA SER A 353 -34.78 33.57 -8.26
C SER A 353 -36.26 33.36 -8.66
N LYS A 354 -36.51 32.78 -9.85
CA LYS A 354 -37.88 32.49 -10.33
C LYS A 354 -38.55 31.36 -9.52
N LEU A 355 -37.79 30.34 -9.09
CA LEU A 355 -38.31 29.26 -8.25
C LEU A 355 -38.76 29.79 -6.88
N ILE A 356 -37.95 30.66 -6.27
CA ILE A 356 -38.31 31.34 -5.01
C ILE A 356 -39.58 32.20 -5.18
N ALA A 357 -39.65 33.02 -6.24
CA ALA A 357 -40.83 33.85 -6.50
C ALA A 357 -42.11 33.03 -6.66
N ASN A 358 -42.00 31.83 -7.24
CA ASN A 358 -43.12 30.91 -7.44
C ASN A 358 -43.40 30.00 -6.22
N LYS A 359 -42.69 30.18 -5.10
CA LYS A 359 -42.75 29.29 -3.92
C LYS A 359 -42.54 27.81 -4.27
N ASN A 360 -41.71 27.53 -5.28
CA ASN A 360 -41.38 26.17 -5.68
C ASN A 360 -40.11 25.71 -4.94
N ASN A 361 -40.29 24.77 -4.01
CA ASN A 361 -39.23 24.26 -3.14
C ASN A 361 -38.53 23.00 -3.67
N SER A 362 -38.75 22.62 -4.94
CA SER A 362 -38.19 21.38 -5.49
C SER A 362 -36.67 21.41 -5.62
N ILE A 363 -36.06 22.60 -5.83
CA ILE A 363 -34.61 22.78 -5.94
C ILE A 363 -34.07 23.62 -4.78
N ILE A 364 -34.74 24.72 -4.46
CA ILE A 364 -34.27 25.75 -3.52
C ILE A 364 -35.43 26.21 -2.64
N SER A 365 -35.17 26.46 -1.36
CA SER A 365 -36.13 27.08 -0.43
C SER A 365 -35.50 28.30 0.24
N LYS A 366 -36.36 29.16 0.81
CA LYS A 366 -35.97 30.29 1.65
C LYS A 366 -36.49 30.06 3.07
N ASP A 367 -35.62 30.16 4.08
CA ASP A 367 -36.02 30.01 5.48
C ASP A 367 -36.72 31.29 6.02
N GLN A 368 -37.17 31.23 7.28
CA GLN A 368 -37.82 32.37 7.94
C GLN A 368 -36.86 33.55 8.21
N SER A 369 -35.56 33.27 8.33
CA SER A 369 -34.50 34.26 8.55
C SER A 369 -34.04 34.93 7.25
N GLY A 370 -34.50 34.42 6.10
CA GLY A 370 -34.20 34.93 4.78
C GLY A 370 -33.01 34.28 4.06
N ASN A 371 -32.43 33.23 4.62
CA ASN A 371 -31.37 32.42 4.00
C ASN A 371 -31.95 31.46 2.97
N TYR A 372 -31.09 30.94 2.10
CA TYR A 372 -31.47 30.06 1.01
C TYR A 372 -30.78 28.70 1.14
N HIS A 373 -31.53 27.64 0.84
CA HIS A 373 -31.05 26.27 1.00
C HIS A 373 -31.41 25.45 -0.23
N PHE A 374 -30.52 24.55 -0.66
CA PHE A 374 -30.91 23.50 -1.60
C PHE A 374 -31.90 22.53 -0.92
N ASN A 375 -32.71 21.85 -1.71
CA ASN A 375 -33.64 20.85 -1.17
C ASN A 375 -32.89 19.78 -0.35
N GLY A 376 -33.35 19.54 0.88
CA GLY A 376 -32.69 18.64 1.84
C GLY A 376 -32.65 17.16 1.45
N THR A 377 -33.34 16.75 0.38
CA THR A 377 -33.27 15.39 -0.16
C THR A 377 -32.06 15.15 -1.07
N PHE A 378 -31.36 16.21 -1.48
CA PHE A 378 -30.21 16.09 -2.39
C PHE A 378 -28.99 15.56 -1.66
N ARG A 379 -28.41 14.49 -2.21
CA ARG A 379 -27.19 13.85 -1.69
C ARG A 379 -25.96 14.13 -2.55
N ASN A 380 -26.15 14.52 -3.81
CA ASN A 380 -25.10 14.80 -4.77
C ASN A 380 -25.66 15.51 -6.03
N ALA A 381 -24.77 15.90 -6.94
CA ALA A 381 -25.10 16.56 -8.19
C ALA A 381 -26.02 15.73 -9.12
N LYS A 382 -25.97 14.38 -9.06
CA LYS A 382 -26.85 13.52 -9.88
C LYS A 382 -28.31 13.67 -9.47
N VAL A 383 -28.60 13.72 -8.16
CA VAL A 383 -29.97 13.94 -7.65
C VAL A 383 -30.47 15.34 -8.03
N LEU A 384 -29.63 16.37 -7.87
CA LEU A 384 -29.95 17.74 -8.31
C LEU A 384 -30.23 17.80 -9.81
N ASN A 385 -29.44 17.10 -10.63
CA ASN A 385 -29.63 17.03 -12.07
C ASN A 385 -30.96 16.38 -12.46
N ILE A 386 -31.36 15.30 -11.79
CA ILE A 386 -32.68 14.67 -11.96
C ILE A 386 -33.79 15.67 -11.60
N ALA A 387 -33.67 16.34 -10.45
CA ALA A 387 -34.66 17.31 -9.99
C ALA A 387 -34.80 18.51 -10.94
N LEU A 388 -33.69 19.02 -11.49
CA LEU A 388 -33.70 20.08 -12.51
C LEU A 388 -34.40 19.63 -13.80
N SER A 389 -34.19 18.36 -14.18
CA SER A 389 -34.83 17.77 -15.37
C SER A 389 -36.32 17.52 -15.18
N ALA A 390 -36.77 17.34 -13.94
CA ALA A 390 -38.17 17.12 -13.57
C ALA A 390 -38.99 18.42 -13.44
N LEU A 391 -38.37 19.60 -13.55
CA LEU A 391 -39.09 20.88 -13.53
C LEU A 391 -40.02 21.02 -14.74
N GLU A 392 -41.20 21.60 -14.53
CA GLU A 392 -42.21 21.79 -15.58
C GLU A 392 -41.63 22.48 -16.83
N THR A 393 -41.54 21.73 -17.93
CA THR A 393 -40.86 22.15 -19.17
C THR A 393 -41.40 23.46 -19.73
N LYS A 394 -42.74 23.64 -19.71
CA LYS A 394 -43.39 24.86 -20.22
C LYS A 394 -42.98 26.11 -19.43
N LYS A 395 -42.77 25.98 -18.12
CA LYS A 395 -42.54 27.11 -17.21
C LYS A 395 -41.06 27.42 -16.98
N TYR A 396 -40.21 26.39 -16.96
CA TYR A 396 -38.80 26.50 -16.56
C TYR A 396 -37.80 25.96 -17.60
N GLY A 397 -38.22 25.21 -18.62
CA GLY A 397 -37.33 24.46 -19.51
C GLY A 397 -36.23 25.30 -20.19
N ARG A 398 -36.57 26.50 -20.67
CA ARG A 398 -35.58 27.43 -21.27
C ARG A 398 -34.51 27.88 -20.26
N LEU A 399 -34.91 28.13 -19.01
CA LEU A 399 -34.00 28.54 -17.94
C LEU A 399 -33.13 27.38 -17.46
N VAL A 400 -33.69 26.16 -17.37
CA VAL A 400 -32.92 24.94 -17.06
C VAL A 400 -31.82 24.74 -18.10
N LYS A 401 -32.15 24.78 -19.40
CA LYS A 401 -31.15 24.62 -20.47
C LYS A 401 -30.03 25.68 -20.40
N LYS A 402 -30.38 26.91 -20.01
CA LYS A 402 -29.43 28.03 -19.90
C LYS A 402 -28.56 27.96 -18.65
N GLU A 403 -29.12 27.61 -17.49
CA GLU A 403 -28.46 27.81 -16.18
C GLU A 403 -28.10 26.52 -15.44
N LYS A 404 -28.40 25.34 -15.99
CA LYS A 404 -28.09 24.05 -15.34
C LYS A 404 -26.63 23.92 -14.89
N SER A 405 -25.68 24.22 -15.76
CA SER A 405 -24.24 24.16 -15.43
C SER A 405 -23.88 25.12 -14.28
N LYS A 406 -24.44 26.34 -14.31
CA LYS A 406 -24.24 27.33 -13.24
C LYS A 406 -24.78 26.85 -11.89
N ILE A 407 -25.98 26.24 -11.86
CA ILE A 407 -26.58 25.73 -10.61
C ILE A 407 -25.78 24.54 -10.07
N LEU A 408 -25.33 23.63 -10.94
CA LEU A 408 -24.44 22.53 -10.55
C LEU A 408 -23.13 23.06 -9.98
N SER A 409 -22.57 24.13 -10.54
CA SER A 409 -21.38 24.81 -10.02
C SER A 409 -21.62 25.46 -8.66
N ILE A 410 -22.78 26.11 -8.42
CA ILE A 410 -23.13 26.65 -7.09
C ILE A 410 -23.26 25.52 -6.07
N TYR A 411 -23.88 24.41 -6.45
CA TYR A 411 -24.01 23.23 -5.59
C TYR A 411 -22.62 22.66 -5.25
N GLU A 412 -21.73 22.56 -6.22
CA GLU A 412 -20.36 22.08 -5.99
C GLU A 412 -19.53 23.04 -5.13
N GLU A 413 -19.63 24.35 -5.35
CA GLU A 413 -18.95 25.36 -4.52
C GLU A 413 -19.33 25.26 -3.03
N MET A 414 -20.59 24.91 -2.74
CA MET A 414 -21.07 24.79 -1.36
C MET A 414 -20.61 23.52 -0.65
N PHE A 415 -20.62 22.40 -1.37
CA PHE A 415 -20.43 21.07 -0.79
C PHE A 415 -19.06 20.45 -1.07
N ASP A 416 -18.33 20.93 -2.09
CA ASP A 416 -17.01 20.46 -2.52
C ASP A 416 -16.91 18.94 -2.60
N HIS A 417 -17.87 18.31 -3.30
CA HIS A 417 -17.90 16.85 -3.44
C HIS A 417 -16.69 16.31 -4.20
N GLN A 418 -16.00 17.12 -5.02
CA GLN A 418 -14.74 16.74 -5.64
C GLN A 418 -13.65 16.41 -4.61
N SER A 419 -13.73 16.97 -3.40
CA SER A 419 -12.80 16.68 -2.29
C SER A 419 -13.30 15.56 -1.37
N PHE A 420 -14.46 14.95 -1.67
CA PHE A 420 -14.97 13.82 -0.91
C PHE A 420 -14.14 12.57 -1.21
N THR A 421 -13.28 12.20 -0.27
CA THR A 421 -12.41 11.02 -0.39
C THR A 421 -13.09 9.74 0.08
N GLY A 422 -14.21 9.84 0.79
CA GLY A 422 -14.97 8.71 1.33
C GLY A 422 -15.51 9.01 2.73
N ARG A 423 -15.94 7.98 3.46
CA ARG A 423 -16.50 8.13 4.81
C ARG A 423 -15.48 8.64 5.84
N SER A 424 -14.19 8.42 5.59
CA SER A 424 -13.03 8.86 6.38
C SER A 424 -13.18 10.23 7.02
N GLY A 425 -13.52 11.22 6.18
CA GLY A 425 -13.66 12.61 6.59
C GLY A 425 -15.03 13.00 7.14
N THR A 426 -15.91 12.05 7.45
CA THR A 426 -17.33 12.33 7.77
C THR A 426 -17.87 11.60 9.01
N PHE A 427 -17.01 10.85 9.71
CA PHE A 427 -17.33 10.13 10.96
C PHE A 427 -16.14 10.16 11.93
N TYR A 428 -16.34 9.70 13.17
CA TYR A 428 -15.44 9.96 14.32
C TYR A 428 -14.93 8.69 15.03
N GLY A 429 -14.91 7.54 14.35
CA GLY A 429 -14.39 6.27 14.88
C GLY A 429 -13.86 5.40 13.75
N TYR A 430 -13.34 4.21 14.05
CA TYR A 430 -12.64 3.37 13.07
C TYR A 430 -11.48 4.12 12.41
N GLU A 431 -11.48 4.26 11.08
CA GLU A 431 -10.51 5.06 10.35
C GLU A 431 -10.78 6.58 10.47
N GLY A 432 -11.93 7.00 11.02
CA GLY A 432 -12.42 8.37 10.96
C GLY A 432 -11.62 9.43 11.71
N LEU A 433 -12.17 10.66 11.70
CA LEU A 433 -11.55 11.84 12.27
C LEU A 433 -11.22 11.67 13.77
N GLY A 434 -9.99 12.05 14.15
CA GLY A 434 -9.47 11.92 15.52
C GLY A 434 -9.15 10.50 15.97
N SER A 435 -9.30 9.49 15.12
CA SER A 435 -9.03 8.09 15.45
C SER A 435 -7.63 7.65 15.03
N ILE A 436 -6.90 7.01 15.95
CA ILE A 436 -5.65 6.31 15.64
C ILE A 436 -6.01 4.92 15.11
N TYR A 437 -5.45 4.52 13.98
CA TYR A 437 -5.61 3.17 13.44
C TYR A 437 -4.29 2.40 13.56
N TRP A 438 -4.22 1.49 14.54
CA TRP A 438 -2.96 0.96 15.06
C TRP A 438 -2.15 0.16 14.06
N HIS A 439 -2.80 -0.51 13.09
CA HIS A 439 -2.05 -1.22 12.04
C HIS A 439 -1.14 -0.29 11.23
N MET A 440 -1.58 0.93 10.92
CA MET A 440 -0.74 1.89 10.18
C MET A 440 0.42 2.41 11.04
N VAL A 441 0.20 2.58 12.35
CA VAL A 441 1.27 2.98 13.29
C VAL A 441 2.31 1.88 13.43
N SER A 442 1.92 0.61 13.50
CA SER A 442 2.89 -0.50 13.51
C SER A 442 3.62 -0.67 12.17
N LYS A 443 3.02 -0.28 11.04
CA LYS A 443 3.76 -0.16 9.78
C LYS A 443 4.79 0.97 9.82
N LEU A 444 4.46 2.12 10.43
CA LEU A 444 5.42 3.20 10.68
C LEU A 444 6.57 2.73 11.57
N LEU A 445 6.28 1.96 12.62
CA LEU A 445 7.30 1.37 13.50
C LEU A 445 8.28 0.51 12.69
N LEU A 446 7.75 -0.39 11.86
CA LEU A 446 8.57 -1.26 11.02
C LEU A 446 9.36 -0.47 9.97
N ALA A 447 8.77 0.53 9.33
CA ALA A 447 9.46 1.38 8.35
C ALA A 447 10.59 2.20 9.00
N THR A 448 10.37 2.71 10.21
CA THR A 448 11.37 3.43 11.00
C THR A 448 12.52 2.50 11.39
N GLN A 449 12.21 1.26 11.77
CA GLN A 449 13.20 0.23 12.05
C GLN A 449 14.05 -0.11 10.82
N GLU A 450 13.43 -0.26 9.64
CA GLU A 450 14.16 -0.45 8.37
C GLU A 450 15.08 0.76 8.08
N CYS A 451 14.64 1.99 8.35
CA CYS A 451 15.47 3.19 8.21
C CYS A 451 16.67 3.20 9.15
N PHE A 452 16.49 2.80 10.41
CA PHE A 452 17.58 2.67 11.39
C PHE A 452 18.65 1.70 10.90
N PHE A 453 18.27 0.49 10.48
CA PHE A 453 19.23 -0.51 10.01
C PHE A 453 19.92 -0.06 8.72
N ASN A 454 19.19 0.57 7.81
CA ASN A 454 19.78 1.15 6.60
C ASN A 454 20.81 2.24 6.93
N ALA A 455 20.55 3.09 7.92
CA ALA A 455 21.51 4.10 8.37
C ALA A 455 22.77 3.47 8.98
N ALA A 456 22.61 2.41 9.78
CA ALA A 456 23.73 1.67 10.36
C ALA A 456 24.58 0.97 9.28
N GLU A 457 23.94 0.29 8.32
CA GLU A 457 24.62 -0.42 7.22
C GLU A 457 25.41 0.52 6.30
N ASN A 458 24.91 1.74 6.09
CA ASN A 458 25.59 2.75 5.28
C ASN A 458 26.59 3.62 6.07
N ASN A 459 26.84 3.32 7.35
CA ASN A 459 27.72 4.10 8.22
C ASN A 459 27.36 5.59 8.25
N ALA A 460 26.07 5.90 8.37
CA ALA A 460 25.60 7.27 8.57
C ALA A 460 26.16 7.88 9.87
N ASP A 461 26.02 9.19 10.04
CA ASP A 461 26.44 9.88 11.26
C ASP A 461 25.81 9.19 12.50
N PRO A 462 26.61 8.82 13.53
CA PRO A 462 26.10 8.19 14.75
C PRO A 462 24.94 8.93 15.42
N MET A 463 24.91 10.27 15.33
CA MET A 463 23.82 11.09 15.86
C MET A 463 22.52 10.89 15.07
N ILE A 464 22.59 10.65 13.76
CA ILE A 464 21.41 10.34 12.94
C ILE A 464 20.88 8.96 13.31
N ILE A 465 21.77 7.98 13.44
CA ILE A 465 21.41 6.61 13.85
C ILE A 465 20.69 6.63 15.20
N GLU A 466 21.24 7.36 16.18
CA GLU A 466 20.62 7.46 17.51
C GLU A 466 19.27 8.17 17.46
N LYS A 467 19.11 9.25 16.68
CA LYS A 467 17.80 9.91 16.55
C LYS A 467 16.76 9.06 15.83
N LEU A 468 17.16 8.23 14.86
CA LEU A 468 16.26 7.26 14.24
C LEU A 468 15.83 6.17 15.25
N LYS A 469 16.74 5.76 16.12
CA LYS A 469 16.46 4.86 17.25
C LYS A 469 15.50 5.49 18.26
N ASP A 470 15.66 6.77 18.56
CA ASP A 470 14.74 7.54 19.41
C ASP A 470 13.32 7.53 18.82
N HIS A 471 13.17 7.85 17.53
CA HIS A 471 11.87 7.77 16.84
C HIS A 471 11.27 6.38 16.88
N TYR A 472 12.07 5.33 16.66
CA TYR A 472 11.60 3.94 16.76
C TYR A 472 11.00 3.64 18.14
N TYR A 473 11.72 3.95 19.22
CA TYR A 473 11.22 3.70 20.57
C TYR A 473 10.07 4.62 20.96
N GLU A 474 10.02 5.84 20.42
CA GLU A 474 8.91 6.76 20.63
C GLU A 474 7.62 6.20 20.03
N ILE A 475 7.67 5.77 18.77
CA ILE A 475 6.53 5.13 18.10
C ILE A 475 6.11 3.86 18.85
N LYS A 476 7.08 3.03 19.27
CA LYS A 476 6.82 1.81 20.06
C LYS A 476 6.14 2.12 21.39
N ALA A 477 6.56 3.18 22.09
CA ALA A 477 5.90 3.63 23.31
C ALA A 477 4.46 4.10 23.03
N GLY A 478 4.23 4.75 21.88
CA GLY A 478 2.91 5.15 21.39
C GLY A 478 1.94 3.98 21.20
N ILE A 479 2.41 2.81 20.71
CA ILE A 479 1.61 1.57 20.60
C ILE A 479 0.96 1.20 21.94
N GLY A 480 1.67 1.44 23.04
CA GLY A 480 1.03 1.59 24.34
C GLY A 480 1.11 0.41 25.30
N ILE A 481 2.00 -0.58 25.09
CA ILE A 481 2.15 -1.74 26.00
C ILE A 481 2.48 -1.34 27.46
N TYR A 482 3.06 -0.16 27.66
CA TYR A 482 3.40 0.39 28.98
C TYR A 482 2.46 1.50 29.46
N LYS A 483 1.37 1.79 28.74
CA LYS A 483 0.36 2.76 29.19
C LYS A 483 -0.42 2.21 30.37
N SER A 484 -0.99 3.10 31.19
CA SER A 484 -1.95 2.66 32.20
C SER A 484 -3.20 2.07 31.51
N PRO A 485 -3.87 1.07 32.11
CA PRO A 485 -5.12 0.54 31.57
C PRO A 485 -6.21 1.62 31.39
N GLU A 486 -6.18 2.67 32.20
CA GLU A 486 -7.08 3.83 32.08
C GLU A 486 -6.82 4.62 30.80
N LEU A 487 -5.55 4.94 30.50
CA LEU A 487 -5.19 5.67 29.28
C LEU A 487 -5.38 4.81 28.02
N TYR A 488 -5.03 3.52 28.10
CA TYR A 488 -5.22 2.58 27.01
C TYR A 488 -6.71 2.29 26.76
N GLY A 489 -7.48 2.17 27.83
CA GLY A 489 -8.90 1.81 27.85
C GLY A 489 -9.18 0.31 27.83
N ALA A 490 -8.15 -0.53 28.02
CA ALA A 490 -8.22 -1.98 28.14
C ALA A 490 -6.91 -2.53 28.74
N PHE A 491 -6.69 -3.85 28.67
CA PHE A 491 -5.39 -4.46 28.96
C PHE A 491 -4.37 -4.06 27.88
N PRO A 492 -3.26 -3.37 28.23
CA PRO A 492 -2.27 -2.89 27.26
C PRO A 492 -1.51 -3.99 26.50
N THR A 493 -1.59 -5.24 26.98
CA THR A 493 -1.00 -6.42 26.35
C THR A 493 -1.82 -6.94 25.18
N ASP A 494 -3.09 -6.53 25.06
CA ASP A 494 -4.01 -7.03 24.05
C ASP A 494 -4.04 -6.05 22.86
N PRO A 495 -3.91 -6.53 21.61
CA PRO A 495 -3.98 -5.67 20.43
C PRO A 495 -5.43 -5.28 20.10
N TYR A 496 -5.59 -4.08 19.53
CA TYR A 496 -6.88 -3.52 19.11
C TYR A 496 -6.74 -2.78 17.78
N SER A 497 -7.81 -2.70 16.98
CA SER A 497 -7.72 -2.06 15.65
C SER A 497 -7.54 -0.54 15.72
N HIS A 498 -8.23 0.15 16.62
CA HIS A 498 -8.23 1.61 16.65
C HIS A 498 -8.53 2.22 18.03
N THR A 499 -8.17 3.49 18.22
CA THR A 499 -8.52 4.32 19.38
C THR A 499 -9.14 5.64 18.91
N PRO A 500 -10.46 5.83 19.03
CA PRO A 500 -11.12 7.06 18.59
C PRO A 500 -10.79 8.25 19.50
N GLY A 501 -11.17 9.47 19.10
CA GLY A 501 -10.89 10.69 19.87
C GLY A 501 -11.58 10.77 21.24
N ASN A 502 -12.66 10.01 21.43
CA ASN A 502 -13.55 10.11 22.59
C ASN A 502 -13.65 8.82 23.43
N ALA A 503 -12.78 7.83 23.19
CA ALA A 503 -12.73 6.59 23.96
C ALA A 503 -11.34 5.95 23.89
N GLY A 504 -11.07 4.99 24.78
CA GLY A 504 -9.93 4.09 24.64
C GLY A 504 -10.12 3.08 23.50
N VAL A 505 -9.18 2.13 23.42
CA VAL A 505 -9.08 1.14 22.32
C VAL A 505 -10.38 0.39 21.99
N LYS A 506 -10.54 0.01 20.72
CA LYS A 506 -11.72 -0.67 20.16
C LYS A 506 -11.33 -1.80 19.20
N GLN A 507 -12.20 -2.81 19.10
CA GLN A 507 -12.05 -4.03 18.28
C GLN A 507 -10.84 -4.91 18.70
N PRO A 508 -10.98 -5.75 19.74
CA PRO A 508 -9.88 -6.57 20.25
C PRO A 508 -9.45 -7.68 19.29
N GLY A 509 -8.18 -8.06 19.36
CA GLY A 509 -7.67 -9.34 18.88
C GLY A 509 -7.09 -9.30 17.47
N MET A 510 -7.86 -9.76 16.48
CA MET A 510 -7.34 -10.16 15.16
C MET A 510 -7.13 -8.97 14.19
N THR A 511 -6.36 -7.98 14.60
CA THR A 511 -5.89 -6.87 13.75
C THR A 511 -4.59 -7.23 13.03
N GLY A 512 -4.39 -6.74 11.80
CA GLY A 512 -3.14 -6.90 11.05
C GLY A 512 -1.92 -6.27 11.71
N GLN A 513 -2.12 -5.41 12.72
CA GLN A 513 -1.08 -4.82 13.56
C GLN A 513 -0.11 -5.88 14.10
N VAL A 514 -0.63 -7.01 14.59
CA VAL A 514 0.18 -8.04 15.27
C VAL A 514 1.28 -8.61 14.38
N LYS A 515 1.04 -8.71 13.06
CA LYS A 515 2.04 -9.18 12.10
C LYS A 515 3.23 -8.22 12.03
N GLU A 516 2.97 -6.91 12.04
CA GLU A 516 4.01 -5.90 11.95
C GLU A 516 4.83 -5.84 13.25
N ASP A 517 4.15 -5.96 14.40
CA ASP A 517 4.79 -5.97 15.72
C ASP A 517 5.65 -7.24 15.93
N ILE A 518 5.21 -8.40 15.44
CA ILE A 518 6.02 -9.64 15.47
C ILE A 518 7.30 -9.49 14.65
N ILE A 519 7.22 -8.94 13.44
CA ILE A 519 8.41 -8.72 12.59
C ILE A 519 9.34 -7.72 13.28
N SER A 520 8.78 -6.61 13.77
CA SER A 520 9.54 -5.57 14.45
C SER A 520 10.26 -6.13 15.68
N ARG A 521 9.59 -7.00 16.45
CA ARG A 521 10.17 -7.64 17.63
C ARG A 521 11.31 -8.59 17.28
N MET A 522 11.20 -9.38 16.21
CA MET A 522 12.28 -10.29 15.80
C MET A 522 13.55 -9.53 15.40
N LEU A 523 13.39 -8.42 14.69
CA LEU A 523 14.50 -7.54 14.33
C LEU A 523 15.05 -6.76 15.53
N GLU A 524 14.20 -6.40 16.50
CA GLU A 524 14.62 -5.77 17.77
C GLU A 524 15.47 -6.72 18.63
N LEU A 525 15.10 -8.00 18.67
CA LEU A 525 15.91 -9.08 19.24
C LEU A 525 17.18 -9.36 18.43
N GLY A 526 17.36 -8.68 17.31
CA GLY A 526 18.52 -8.78 16.45
C GLY A 526 18.54 -9.99 15.53
N VAL A 527 17.44 -10.69 15.33
CA VAL A 527 17.40 -11.85 14.42
C VAL A 527 17.22 -11.37 13.00
N GLN A 528 18.30 -11.40 12.23
CA GLN A 528 18.30 -11.12 10.80
C GLN A 528 18.69 -12.37 10.02
N VAL A 529 18.20 -12.48 8.79
CA VAL A 529 18.62 -13.52 7.85
C VAL A 529 19.22 -12.84 6.63
N ILE A 530 20.51 -13.07 6.41
CA ILE A 530 21.27 -12.45 5.33
C ILE A 530 21.95 -13.55 4.55
N ASN A 531 21.69 -13.63 3.25
CA ASN A 531 22.31 -14.62 2.36
C ASN A 531 22.21 -16.08 2.87
N GLY A 532 21.08 -16.46 3.50
CA GLY A 532 20.80 -17.78 4.04
C GLY A 532 21.45 -18.08 5.39
N ALA A 533 22.07 -17.08 6.03
CA ALA A 533 22.70 -17.17 7.35
C ALA A 533 21.90 -16.38 8.39
N ILE A 534 21.77 -16.92 9.61
CA ILE A 534 21.23 -16.18 10.75
C ILE A 534 22.32 -15.26 11.28
N VAL A 535 22.00 -13.98 11.39
CA VAL A 535 22.88 -12.91 11.88
C VAL A 535 22.22 -12.29 13.09
N PHE A 536 22.98 -12.15 14.18
CA PHE A 536 22.52 -11.52 15.42
C PHE A 536 23.01 -10.07 15.51
N ASN A 537 22.15 -9.11 15.16
CA ASN A 537 22.41 -7.67 15.24
C ASN A 537 21.58 -7.02 16.34
N THR A 538 22.15 -6.87 17.53
CA THR A 538 21.42 -6.52 18.76
C THR A 538 21.36 -5.02 19.04
N SER A 539 21.61 -4.18 18.04
CA SER A 539 21.69 -2.70 18.16
C SER A 539 20.40 -2.02 18.63
N LEU A 540 19.25 -2.70 18.51
CA LEU A 540 17.93 -2.26 18.99
C LEU A 540 17.43 -2.98 20.25
N ILE A 541 18.26 -3.79 20.92
CA ILE A 541 17.82 -4.38 22.19
C ILE A 541 17.66 -3.28 23.24
N ASN A 542 16.50 -3.27 23.90
CA ASN A 542 16.28 -2.44 25.08
C ASN A 542 16.97 -3.08 26.30
N PRO A 543 17.95 -2.42 26.93
CA PRO A 543 18.67 -2.98 28.09
C PRO A 543 17.77 -3.29 29.28
N ASN A 544 16.62 -2.62 29.39
CA ASN A 544 15.64 -2.86 30.47
C ASN A 544 14.91 -4.20 30.34
N GLU A 545 15.01 -4.89 29.21
CA GLU A 545 14.45 -6.23 29.02
C GLU A 545 15.39 -7.35 29.51
N ILE A 546 16.63 -7.00 29.86
CA ILE A 546 17.64 -7.96 30.32
C ILE A 546 17.36 -8.33 31.78
N LEU A 547 17.40 -9.62 32.10
CA LEU A 547 17.13 -10.11 33.45
C LEU A 547 18.11 -9.54 34.48
N SER A 548 17.55 -8.94 35.53
CA SER A 548 18.31 -8.48 36.70
C SER A 548 18.58 -9.58 37.73
N GLN A 549 17.86 -10.70 37.64
CA GLN A 549 17.92 -11.85 38.55
C GLN A 549 17.59 -13.15 37.83
N GLN A 550 17.80 -14.29 38.51
CA GLN A 550 17.51 -15.61 37.96
C GLN A 550 16.01 -15.81 37.69
N ALA A 551 15.68 -16.48 36.59
CA ALA A 551 14.30 -16.83 36.20
C ALA A 551 14.27 -18.17 35.44
N GLU A 552 13.10 -18.78 35.29
CA GLU A 552 12.92 -19.96 34.44
C GLU A 552 12.30 -19.54 33.10
N PHE A 553 12.92 -19.96 31.99
CA PHE A 553 12.34 -19.83 30.66
C PHE A 553 11.66 -21.14 30.27
N GLU A 554 10.33 -21.13 30.25
CA GLU A 554 9.50 -22.27 29.82
C GLU A 554 9.22 -22.18 28.32
N TYR A 555 9.41 -23.30 27.61
CA TYR A 555 9.19 -23.37 26.17
C TYR A 555 8.78 -24.78 25.74
N PHE A 556 8.35 -24.93 24.48
CA PHE A 556 8.04 -26.22 23.88
C PHE A 556 9.14 -26.65 22.90
N THR A 557 9.66 -27.86 23.04
CA THR A 557 10.63 -28.44 22.10
C THR A 557 9.99 -28.71 20.73
N MET A 558 10.80 -29.06 19.73
CA MET A 558 10.32 -29.44 18.40
C MET A 558 9.35 -30.62 18.41
N GLU A 559 9.43 -31.49 19.42
CA GLU A 559 8.52 -32.61 19.65
C GLU A 559 7.23 -32.21 20.40
N GLY A 560 7.03 -30.92 20.68
CA GLY A 560 5.87 -30.41 21.41
C GLY A 560 5.90 -30.71 22.91
N LYS A 561 7.06 -31.00 23.49
CA LYS A 561 7.20 -31.29 24.93
C LYS A 561 7.55 -30.02 25.70
N PRO A 562 6.95 -29.78 26.88
CA PRO A 562 7.36 -28.69 27.74
C PRO A 562 8.79 -28.93 28.25
N SER A 563 9.58 -27.87 28.28
CA SER A 563 10.97 -27.86 28.74
C SER A 563 11.28 -26.52 29.43
N LYS A 564 12.38 -26.48 30.18
CA LYS A 564 12.82 -25.30 30.92
C LYS A 564 14.31 -25.04 30.73
N ILE A 565 14.69 -23.76 30.68
CA ILE A 565 16.07 -23.30 30.78
C ILE A 565 16.16 -22.39 32.00
N LEU A 566 17.13 -22.65 32.87
CA LEU A 566 17.45 -21.74 33.96
C LEU A 566 18.21 -20.54 33.39
N MET A 567 17.63 -19.35 33.55
CA MET A 567 18.17 -18.08 33.08
C MET A 567 18.80 -17.35 34.25
N HIS A 568 19.98 -16.78 34.05
CA HIS A 568 20.73 -16.02 35.04
C HIS A 568 20.60 -14.50 34.80
N LYS A 569 21.13 -13.72 35.75
CA LYS A 569 21.32 -12.28 35.57
C LYS A 569 22.11 -12.00 34.28
N ASN A 570 21.80 -10.89 33.61
CA ASN A 570 22.39 -10.48 32.33
C ASN A 570 22.01 -11.39 31.14
N GLN A 571 20.88 -12.09 31.22
CA GLN A 571 20.39 -12.92 30.13
C GLN A 571 18.99 -12.53 29.65
N LEU A 572 18.69 -12.94 28.43
CA LEU A 572 17.39 -12.85 27.77
C LEU A 572 17.18 -14.15 26.97
N ALA A 573 15.96 -14.67 26.88
CA ALA A 573 15.66 -15.82 26.04
C ALA A 573 14.41 -15.62 25.18
N TYR A 574 14.41 -16.27 24.04
CA TYR A 574 13.28 -16.36 23.12
C TYR A 574 13.40 -17.64 22.29
N THR A 575 12.47 -17.85 21.35
CA THR A 575 12.60 -18.93 20.36
C THR A 575 12.57 -18.39 18.95
N PHE A 576 13.34 -19.01 18.06
CA PHE A 576 13.32 -18.74 16.63
C PHE A 576 13.25 -20.06 15.88
N CYS A 577 12.26 -20.20 14.99
CA CYS A 577 11.86 -21.50 14.42
C CYS A 577 11.69 -22.60 15.50
N GLN A 578 11.20 -22.21 16.69
CA GLN A 578 11.01 -23.07 17.87
C GLN A 578 12.31 -23.64 18.48
N THR A 579 13.48 -23.18 18.01
CA THR A 579 14.77 -23.41 18.66
C THR A 579 14.99 -22.35 19.74
N PRO A 580 15.27 -22.70 21.01
CA PRO A 580 15.54 -21.74 22.06
C PRO A 580 16.87 -21.02 21.81
N VAL A 581 16.85 -19.70 21.93
CA VAL A 581 18.01 -18.82 21.85
C VAL A 581 18.17 -18.11 23.18
N VAL A 582 19.36 -18.20 23.77
CA VAL A 582 19.72 -17.56 25.04
C VAL A 582 20.82 -16.55 24.76
N TYR A 583 20.52 -15.28 25.03
CA TYR A 583 21.48 -14.20 24.99
C TYR A 583 22.12 -14.02 26.36
N THR A 584 23.44 -13.84 26.40
CA THR A 584 24.19 -13.47 27.59
C THR A 584 25.00 -12.22 27.28
N PHE A 585 24.75 -11.13 28.00
CA PHE A 585 25.48 -9.88 27.83
C PHE A 585 26.77 -9.93 28.66
N THR A 586 27.92 -9.88 28.00
CA THR A 586 29.26 -10.08 28.57
C THR A 586 30.30 -9.19 27.86
N ASP A 587 31.60 -9.42 28.11
CA ASP A 587 32.69 -8.66 27.48
C ASP A 587 33.21 -9.28 26.16
N HIS A 588 32.66 -10.41 25.72
CA HIS A 588 33.09 -11.12 24.52
C HIS A 588 31.91 -11.56 23.63
N GLU A 589 32.20 -11.78 22.33
CA GLU A 589 31.24 -12.27 21.35
C GLU A 589 31.54 -13.73 20.97
N GLU A 590 30.57 -14.62 21.20
CA GLU A 590 30.66 -16.04 20.85
C GLU A 590 29.25 -16.59 20.64
N ILE A 591 29.07 -17.48 19.66
CA ILE A 591 27.87 -18.31 19.54
C ILE A 591 28.25 -19.74 19.87
N VAL A 592 27.47 -20.38 20.75
CA VAL A 592 27.57 -21.81 21.05
C VAL A 592 26.30 -22.51 20.61
N ILE A 593 26.43 -23.46 19.68
CA ILE A 593 25.32 -24.25 19.13
C ILE A 593 25.35 -25.63 19.77
N PHE A 594 24.25 -26.04 20.41
CA PHE A 594 24.12 -27.35 21.03
C PHE A 594 23.31 -28.28 20.13
N TYR A 595 23.93 -29.37 19.70
CA TYR A 595 23.31 -30.36 18.81
C TYR A 595 22.73 -31.53 19.59
N ARG A 596 21.75 -32.21 18.99
CA ARG A 596 21.08 -33.40 19.55
C ARG A 596 22.04 -34.55 19.84
N ASN A 597 23.10 -34.68 19.05
CA ASN A 597 24.15 -35.68 19.23
C ASN A 597 25.16 -35.36 20.36
N ARG A 598 24.84 -34.35 21.20
CA ARG A 598 25.68 -33.85 22.31
C ARG A 598 26.98 -33.17 21.88
N LYS A 599 27.18 -32.92 20.58
CA LYS A 599 28.26 -32.04 20.12
C LYS A 599 27.87 -30.58 20.28
N ASN A 600 28.88 -29.75 20.43
CA ASN A 600 28.77 -28.31 20.49
C ASN A 600 29.68 -27.71 19.42
N GLU A 601 29.23 -26.63 18.79
CA GLU A 601 30.03 -25.83 17.87
C GLU A 601 30.15 -24.43 18.45
N LYS A 602 31.39 -23.92 18.47
CA LYS A 602 31.69 -22.55 18.88
C LYS A 602 32.02 -21.73 17.63
N ILE A 603 31.40 -20.57 17.52
CA ILE A 603 31.60 -19.64 16.41
C ILE A 603 31.98 -18.29 17.02
N THR A 604 33.10 -17.71 16.59
CA THR A 604 33.46 -16.33 16.94
C THR A 604 32.60 -15.35 16.12
N GLY A 605 32.10 -14.30 16.78
CA GLY A 605 31.25 -13.28 16.16
C GLY A 605 29.75 -13.61 16.26
N HIS A 606 28.97 -13.05 15.34
CA HIS A 606 27.51 -12.96 15.47
C HIS A 606 26.73 -13.63 14.31
N THR A 607 27.36 -14.53 13.55
CA THR A 607 26.73 -15.16 12.38
C THR A 607 26.78 -16.68 12.44
N ILE A 608 25.62 -17.33 12.29
CA ILE A 608 25.51 -18.77 12.07
C ILE A 608 25.58 -19.06 10.57
N ASN A 609 26.48 -19.95 10.16
CA ASN A 609 26.68 -20.28 8.74
C ASN A 609 25.38 -20.81 8.07
N LYS A 610 25.35 -20.80 6.73
CA LYS A 610 24.17 -21.19 5.94
C LYS A 610 23.70 -22.62 6.20
N LYS A 611 24.65 -23.55 6.40
CA LYS A 611 24.35 -24.98 6.60
C LYS A 611 23.57 -25.17 7.89
N THR A 612 24.07 -24.60 8.99
CA THR A 612 23.43 -24.72 10.31
C THR A 612 22.14 -23.90 10.38
N SER A 613 22.11 -22.71 9.78
CA SER A 613 20.89 -21.90 9.66
C SER A 613 19.76 -22.67 8.97
N ASN A 614 20.06 -23.40 7.89
CA ASN A 614 19.08 -24.22 7.19
C ASN A 614 18.51 -25.37 8.04
N LEU A 615 19.28 -25.93 8.98
CA LEU A 615 18.75 -26.93 9.93
C LEU A 615 17.66 -26.31 10.82
N ILE A 616 17.88 -25.07 11.26
CA ILE A 616 16.94 -24.31 12.08
C ILE A 616 15.69 -23.95 11.27
N PHE A 617 15.87 -23.38 10.06
CA PHE A 617 14.74 -23.00 9.18
C PHE A 617 13.85 -24.19 8.83
N LYS A 618 14.45 -25.35 8.52
CA LYS A 618 13.73 -26.59 8.21
C LYS A 618 13.16 -27.31 9.43
N ARG A 619 13.36 -26.76 10.63
CA ARG A 619 12.83 -27.33 11.86
C ARG A 619 13.27 -28.79 12.06
N SER A 620 14.54 -29.11 11.73
CA SER A 620 15.01 -30.51 11.70
C SER A 620 15.10 -31.19 13.08
N GLY A 621 15.15 -30.39 14.16
CA GLY A 621 15.39 -30.89 15.52
C GLY A 621 16.85 -31.26 15.82
N GLU A 622 17.76 -31.02 14.89
CA GLU A 622 19.20 -31.30 15.09
C GLU A 622 19.87 -30.27 16.02
N VAL A 623 19.45 -29.00 15.95
CA VAL A 623 19.88 -27.93 16.86
C VAL A 623 18.90 -27.87 18.03
N LEU A 624 19.40 -28.12 19.24
CA LEU A 624 18.58 -28.11 20.45
C LEU A 624 18.50 -26.74 21.11
N ARG A 625 19.57 -25.95 21.02
CA ARG A 625 19.70 -24.64 21.67
C ARG A 625 20.84 -23.84 21.06
N ILE A 626 20.70 -22.52 21.07
CA ILE A 626 21.73 -21.56 20.70
C ILE A 626 21.99 -20.67 21.90
N GLU A 627 23.24 -20.54 22.32
CA GLU A 627 23.68 -19.53 23.29
C GLU A 627 24.51 -18.48 22.54
N VAL A 628 24.22 -17.20 22.76
CA VAL A 628 24.91 -16.08 22.12
C VAL A 628 25.44 -15.14 23.20
N SER A 629 26.76 -15.05 23.31
CA SER A 629 27.43 -14.01 24.08
C SER A 629 27.48 -12.73 23.26
N ILE A 630 26.93 -11.66 23.80
CA ILE A 630 26.85 -10.34 23.16
C ILE A 630 27.71 -9.39 23.98
N LYS A 631 28.53 -8.59 23.28
CA LYS A 631 29.33 -7.56 23.93
C LYS A 631 28.45 -6.39 24.37
N HIS A 632 28.69 -5.90 25.59
CA HIS A 632 28.03 -4.70 26.13
C HIS A 632 28.21 -3.46 25.25
#